data_AF-A0A5N5TK02-F1
#
_entry.id   AF-A0A5N5TK02-F1
#
_cell.length_a   1.000
_cell.length_b   1.000
_cell.length_c   1.000
_cell.angle_alpha   90.00
_cell.angle_beta   90.00
_cell.angle_gamma   90.00
#
_symmetry.space_group_name_H-M   'P 1'
#
loop_
_entity.id
_entity.type
_entity.pdbx_description
1 polymer ?
#
loop_
_entity_poly.entity_id
_entity_poly.type
_entity_poly.pdbx_seq_one_letter_code
_entity_poly.pdbx_strand_id
1 'polypeptide(L)'
;MRISYFQKMFPLRSELYIYARYEDQWLYTVLKKKVLNRAIHLGRNMSIYNRLMRIKEMRWDLGSILPSEIRSSLCEPEIQWFNKYNKNLATYMRSIGEKGLDLTQDVTPPKSLYIEVRCMENYGELELEEGDIIVLQKNTTHYLPMSHCQHLIRQGILKHVD
;
A
#
# COMPACT_ATOMS: atom_id res chain seq x y z
N MET A 1 44.61 -15.71 -14.44
CA MET A 1 45.33 -16.59 -13.49
C MET A 1 44.54 -17.87 -13.16
N ARG A 2 43.86 -18.50 -14.14
CA ARG A 2 43.10 -19.77 -13.95
C ARG A 2 43.13 -20.70 -15.17
N ILE A 3 44.16 -20.61 -16.00
CA ILE A 3 44.38 -21.55 -17.13
C ILE A 3 45.54 -22.53 -16.79
N SER A 4 46.37 -22.20 -15.80
CA SER A 4 47.60 -22.93 -15.49
C SER A 4 47.44 -24.26 -14.75
N TYR A 5 46.29 -24.52 -14.10
CA TYR A 5 46.09 -25.78 -13.37
C TYR A 5 45.62 -26.95 -14.25
N PHE A 6 44.94 -26.67 -15.38
CA PHE A 6 44.40 -27.73 -16.25
C PHE A 6 45.40 -28.24 -17.30
N GLN A 7 46.39 -27.43 -17.69
CA GLN A 7 47.38 -27.80 -18.71
C GLN A 7 48.47 -28.78 -18.24
N LYS A 8 48.65 -28.97 -16.92
CA LYS A 8 49.69 -29.85 -16.36
C LYS A 8 49.30 -31.34 -16.31
N MET A 9 48.04 -31.70 -16.56
CA MET A 9 47.54 -33.05 -16.27
C MET A 9 47.28 -33.94 -17.50
N PHE A 10 47.17 -33.38 -18.72
CA PHE A 10 46.87 -34.19 -19.92
C PHE A 10 47.46 -33.57 -21.21
N PRO A 11 48.51 -34.15 -21.82
CA PRO A 11 49.02 -33.72 -23.12
C PRO A 11 48.25 -34.45 -24.24
N LEU A 12 47.82 -33.69 -25.25
CA LEU A 12 47.16 -34.10 -26.50
C LEU A 12 45.63 -34.33 -26.44
N ARG A 13 44.85 -33.34 -26.93
CA ARG A 13 43.78 -33.48 -27.94
C ARG A 13 42.98 -32.18 -28.08
N SER A 14 42.78 -31.74 -29.32
CA SER A 14 41.91 -30.62 -29.74
C SER A 14 40.45 -30.76 -29.25
N GLU A 15 40.01 -31.97 -28.94
CA GLU A 15 38.68 -32.29 -28.41
C GLU A 15 38.43 -31.70 -27.00
N LEU A 16 39.46 -31.58 -26.15
CA LEU A 16 39.34 -31.01 -24.81
C LEU A 16 39.09 -29.49 -24.82
N TYR A 17 39.60 -28.78 -25.82
CA TYR A 17 39.33 -27.35 -26.01
C TYR A 17 37.87 -27.09 -26.39
N ILE A 18 37.27 -27.99 -27.17
CA ILE A 18 35.86 -27.90 -27.55
C ILE A 18 35.01 -28.15 -26.30
N TYR A 19 35.31 -29.19 -25.50
CA TYR A 19 34.59 -29.45 -24.25
C TYR A 19 34.73 -28.33 -23.22
N ALA A 20 35.93 -27.78 -22.99
CA ALA A 20 36.13 -26.64 -22.08
C ALA A 20 35.39 -25.38 -22.58
N ARG A 21 35.44 -25.09 -23.88
CA ARG A 21 34.70 -23.97 -24.48
C ARG A 21 33.18 -24.22 -24.43
N TYR A 22 32.72 -25.47 -24.56
CA TYR A 22 31.30 -25.85 -24.48
C TYR A 22 30.78 -25.83 -23.04
N GLU A 23 31.57 -26.27 -22.06
CA GLU A 23 31.27 -26.15 -20.63
C GLU A 23 31.28 -24.68 -20.19
N ASP A 24 32.22 -23.86 -20.64
CA ASP A 24 32.23 -22.42 -20.38
C ASP A 24 31.01 -21.73 -21.00
N GLN A 25 30.64 -22.08 -22.24
CA GLN A 25 29.44 -21.58 -22.92
C GLN A 25 28.16 -22.04 -22.20
N TRP A 26 28.11 -23.30 -21.75
CA TRP A 26 26.98 -23.88 -21.03
C TRP A 26 26.83 -23.24 -19.64
N LEU A 27 27.92 -23.18 -18.86
CA LEU A 27 27.99 -22.52 -17.56
C LEU A 27 27.60 -21.04 -17.70
N TYR A 28 28.11 -20.34 -18.71
CA TYR A 28 27.74 -18.96 -18.99
C TYR A 28 26.25 -18.79 -19.31
N THR A 29 25.67 -19.72 -20.09
CA THR A 29 24.23 -19.70 -20.40
C THR A 29 23.38 -19.98 -19.16
N VAL A 30 23.78 -20.94 -18.33
CA VAL A 30 23.12 -21.27 -17.06
C VAL A 30 23.21 -20.09 -16.07
N LEU A 31 24.40 -19.49 -15.93
CA LEU A 31 24.63 -18.33 -15.08
C LEU A 31 23.83 -17.12 -15.56
N LYS A 32 23.81 -16.83 -16.87
CA LYS A 32 22.96 -15.78 -17.47
C LYS A 32 21.48 -16.00 -17.17
N LYS A 33 20.96 -17.23 -17.35
CA LYS A 33 19.57 -17.56 -17.01
C LYS A 33 19.28 -17.36 -15.53
N LYS A 34 20.19 -17.79 -14.63
CA LYS A 34 20.03 -17.58 -13.18
C LYS A 34 20.01 -16.10 -12.80
N VAL A 35 20.93 -15.31 -13.34
CA VAL A 35 21.00 -13.86 -13.11
C VAL A 35 19.76 -13.16 -13.66
N LEU A 36 19.34 -13.49 -14.88
CA LEU A 36 18.15 -12.93 -15.51
C LEU A 36 16.87 -13.28 -14.71
N ASN A 37 16.71 -14.54 -14.30
CA ASN A 37 15.57 -14.96 -13.49
C ASN A 37 15.53 -14.25 -12.13
N ARG A 38 16.70 -14.07 -11.49
CA ARG A 38 16.81 -13.30 -10.26
C ARG A 38 16.41 -11.84 -10.49
N ALA A 39 16.89 -11.21 -11.57
CA ALA A 39 16.53 -9.83 -11.91
C ALA A 39 15.02 -9.68 -12.18
N ILE A 40 14.42 -10.61 -12.93
CA ILE A 40 12.97 -10.62 -13.20
C ILE A 40 12.19 -10.81 -11.89
N HIS A 41 12.60 -11.74 -11.03
CA HIS A 41 11.96 -11.98 -9.74
C HIS A 41 12.01 -10.75 -8.83
N LEU A 42 13.17 -10.11 -8.72
CA LEU A 42 13.35 -8.88 -7.96
C LEU A 42 12.47 -7.74 -8.51
N GLY A 43 12.46 -7.54 -9.84
CA GLY A 43 11.63 -6.53 -10.47
C GLY A 43 10.13 -6.74 -10.24
N ARG A 44 9.66 -7.99 -10.34
CA ARG A 44 8.27 -8.35 -10.03
C ARG A 44 7.92 -8.06 -8.56
N ASN A 45 8.75 -8.50 -7.63
CA ASN A 45 8.53 -8.26 -6.20
C ASN A 45 8.53 -6.76 -5.88
N MET A 46 9.44 -5.99 -6.47
CA MET A 46 9.50 -4.55 -6.28
C MET A 46 8.23 -3.86 -6.79
N SER A 47 7.74 -4.23 -7.98
CA SER A 47 6.52 -3.66 -8.52
C SER A 47 5.30 -3.98 -7.65
N ILE A 48 5.17 -5.22 -7.17
CA ILE A 48 4.08 -5.63 -6.28
C ILE A 48 4.17 -4.87 -4.96
N TYR A 49 5.36 -4.80 -4.36
CA TYR A 49 5.61 -4.07 -3.12
C TYR A 49 5.23 -2.60 -3.23
N ASN A 50 5.64 -1.92 -4.32
CA ASN A 50 5.30 -0.52 -4.56
C ASN A 50 3.78 -0.30 -4.65
N ARG A 51 3.06 -1.22 -5.31
CA ARG A 51 1.59 -1.16 -5.36
C ARG A 51 0.97 -1.34 -3.98
N LEU A 52 1.44 -2.31 -3.20
CA LEU A 52 0.95 -2.55 -1.84
C LEU A 52 1.22 -1.36 -0.90
N MET A 53 2.35 -0.67 -1.05
CA MET A 53 2.65 0.53 -0.27
C MET A 53 1.70 1.68 -0.59
N ARG A 54 1.34 1.88 -1.86
CA ARG A 54 0.29 2.86 -2.22
C ARG A 54 -1.07 2.48 -1.66
N ILE A 55 -1.43 1.19 -1.68
CA ILE A 55 -2.68 0.70 -1.09
C ILE A 55 -2.69 0.92 0.44
N LYS A 56 -1.54 0.73 1.09
CA LYS A 56 -1.37 1.06 2.49
C LYS A 56 -1.61 2.54 2.73
N GLU A 57 -0.95 3.43 1.99
CA GLU A 57 -1.11 4.89 2.10
C GLU A 57 -2.58 5.30 1.95
N MET A 58 -3.28 4.75 0.95
CA MET A 58 -4.72 5.00 0.76
C MET A 58 -5.56 4.63 2.00
N ARG A 59 -5.20 3.59 2.76
CA ARG A 59 -5.89 3.28 4.03
C ARG A 59 -5.70 4.39 5.06
N TRP A 60 -4.53 5.01 5.14
CA TRP A 60 -4.24 6.06 6.10
C TRP A 60 -4.87 7.40 5.68
N ASP A 61 -5.01 7.64 4.38
CA ASP A 61 -5.59 8.88 3.85
C ASP A 61 -7.11 8.85 3.80
N LEU A 62 -7.70 7.79 3.20
CA LEU A 62 -9.13 7.69 2.89
C LEU A 62 -9.93 6.92 3.96
N GLY A 63 -9.25 6.12 4.78
CA GLY A 63 -9.87 5.28 5.80
C GLY A 63 -10.16 3.84 5.38
N SER A 64 -11.03 3.16 6.13
CA SER A 64 -11.31 1.72 5.99
C SER A 64 -12.09 1.36 4.72
N ILE A 65 -12.77 2.33 4.11
CA ILE A 65 -13.59 2.17 2.92
C ILE A 65 -12.90 2.88 1.76
N LEU A 66 -12.66 2.14 0.67
CA LEU A 66 -12.12 2.71 -0.56
C LEU A 66 -13.27 3.14 -1.50
N PRO A 67 -13.15 4.29 -2.18
CA PRO A 67 -14.04 4.68 -3.27
C PRO A 67 -14.16 3.60 -4.36
N SER A 68 -15.31 3.56 -5.04
CA SER A 68 -15.65 2.51 -5.99
C SER A 68 -14.69 2.47 -7.19
N GLU A 69 -14.19 3.64 -7.59
CA GLU A 69 -13.30 3.86 -8.72
C GLU A 69 -11.91 3.27 -8.43
N ILE A 70 -11.44 3.42 -7.19
CA ILE A 70 -10.17 2.85 -6.74
C ILE A 70 -10.31 1.34 -6.59
N ARG A 71 -11.42 0.89 -5.99
CA ARG A 71 -11.67 -0.54 -5.75
C ARG A 71 -11.73 -1.34 -7.04
N SER A 72 -12.32 -0.80 -8.10
CA SER A 72 -12.38 -1.45 -9.42
C SER A 72 -11.02 -1.57 -10.11
N SER A 73 -10.04 -0.75 -9.70
CA SER A 73 -8.66 -0.78 -10.22
C SER A 73 -7.75 -1.79 -9.50
N LEU A 74 -8.23 -2.44 -8.44
CA LEU A 74 -7.48 -3.42 -7.65
C LEU A 74 -7.77 -4.85 -8.11
N CYS A 75 -6.76 -5.71 -8.05
CA CYS A 75 -6.97 -7.13 -8.29
C CYS A 75 -7.44 -7.86 -7.02
N GLU A 76 -8.04 -9.03 -7.17
CA GLU A 76 -8.61 -9.82 -6.06
C GLU A 76 -7.60 -10.06 -4.90
N PRO A 77 -6.32 -10.46 -5.16
CA PRO A 77 -5.33 -10.59 -4.09
C PRO A 77 -5.02 -9.28 -3.34
N GLU A 78 -5.05 -8.14 -4.02
CA GLU A 78 -4.82 -6.83 -3.41
C GLU A 78 -5.99 -6.43 -2.51
N ILE A 79 -7.22 -6.72 -2.93
CA ILE A 79 -8.42 -6.50 -2.12
C ILE A 79 -8.37 -7.38 -0.85
N GLN A 80 -8.01 -8.65 -0.98
CA GLN A 80 -7.84 -9.54 0.17
C GLN A 80 -6.74 -9.05 1.11
N TRP A 81 -5.62 -8.58 0.57
CA TRP A 81 -4.54 -7.98 1.34
C TRP A 81 -5.01 -6.73 2.10
N PHE A 82 -5.74 -5.84 1.45
CA PHE A 82 -6.29 -4.62 2.05
C PHE A 82 -7.25 -4.95 3.20
N ASN A 83 -8.17 -5.88 3.00
CA ASN A 83 -9.11 -6.33 4.03
C ASN A 83 -8.38 -6.93 5.25
N LYS A 84 -7.34 -7.73 5.00
CA LYS A 84 -6.50 -8.29 6.07
C LYS A 84 -5.73 -7.20 6.82
N TYR A 85 -5.18 -6.22 6.09
CA TYR A 85 -4.50 -5.07 6.67
C TYR A 85 -5.45 -4.26 7.56
N ASN A 86 -6.67 -3.98 7.09
CA ASN A 86 -7.72 -3.30 7.87
C ASN A 86 -8.04 -4.04 9.17
N LYS A 87 -8.22 -5.36 9.10
CA LYS A 87 -8.48 -6.16 10.30
C LYS A 87 -7.33 -6.06 11.30
N ASN A 88 -6.09 -6.18 10.84
CA ASN A 88 -4.91 -6.10 11.70
C ASN A 88 -4.77 -4.71 12.34
N LEU A 89 -4.97 -3.65 11.55
CA LEU A 89 -4.90 -2.27 12.05
C LEU A 89 -6.00 -2.00 13.08
N ALA A 90 -7.23 -2.45 12.83
CA ALA A 90 -8.33 -2.31 13.78
C ALA A 90 -8.10 -3.10 15.08
N THR A 91 -7.48 -4.28 15.01
CA THR A 91 -7.06 -5.03 16.20
C THR A 91 -6.01 -4.25 16.99
N TYR A 92 -5.02 -3.67 16.31
CA TYR A 92 -3.99 -2.88 16.95
C TYR A 92 -4.57 -1.62 17.62
N MET A 93 -5.41 -0.86 16.92
CA MET A 93 -6.09 0.32 17.46
C MET A 93 -6.88 0.01 18.73
N ARG A 94 -7.59 -1.13 18.78
CA ARG A 94 -8.30 -1.58 19.98
C ARG A 94 -7.39 -2.00 21.13
N SER A 95 -6.17 -2.45 20.83
CA SER A 95 -5.22 -2.87 21.86
C SER A 95 -4.53 -1.71 22.58
N ILE A 96 -4.67 -0.48 22.08
CA ILE A 96 -4.04 0.71 22.64
C ILE A 96 -5.01 1.37 23.63
N GLY A 97 -4.65 1.35 24.93
CA GLY A 97 -5.46 1.94 26.00
C GLY A 97 -6.73 1.14 26.31
N GLU A 98 -7.50 1.61 27.29
CA GLU A 98 -8.71 0.89 27.74
C GLU A 98 -9.89 1.00 26.75
N LYS A 99 -9.97 2.10 25.99
CA LYS A 99 -11.07 2.37 25.05
C LYS A 99 -10.67 2.18 23.57
N GLY A 100 -9.41 1.82 23.30
CA GLY A 100 -8.86 1.87 21.94
C GLY A 100 -8.51 3.30 21.51
N LEU A 101 -7.65 3.41 20.50
CA LEU A 101 -7.26 4.68 19.89
C LEU A 101 -7.27 4.55 18.37
N ASP A 102 -8.03 5.40 17.68
CA ASP A 102 -7.98 5.49 16.22
C ASP A 102 -6.76 6.33 15.79
N LEU A 103 -5.72 5.62 15.35
CA LEU A 103 -4.48 6.21 14.86
C LEU A 103 -4.64 6.92 13.50
N THR A 104 -5.78 6.78 12.82
CA THR A 104 -5.99 7.39 11.50
C THR A 104 -6.63 8.78 11.58
N GLN A 105 -7.06 9.20 12.76
CA GLN A 105 -7.50 10.56 13.03
C GLN A 105 -6.34 11.45 13.50
N ASP A 106 -6.57 12.77 13.50
CA ASP A 106 -5.71 13.76 14.18
C ASP A 106 -4.27 13.89 13.67
N VAL A 107 -4.06 13.65 12.37
CA VAL A 107 -2.75 13.83 11.71
C VAL A 107 -2.30 15.30 11.75
N THR A 108 -3.25 16.23 11.84
CA THR A 108 -3.00 17.67 11.99
C THR A 108 -3.53 18.15 13.34
N PRO A 109 -2.78 18.98 14.07
CA PRO A 109 -3.26 19.52 15.34
C PRO A 109 -4.55 20.32 15.12
N PRO A 110 -5.58 20.13 15.95
CA PRO A 110 -6.82 20.88 15.82
C PRO A 110 -6.58 22.36 16.13
N LYS A 111 -7.01 23.25 15.23
CA LYS A 111 -6.97 24.70 15.43
C LYS A 111 -8.11 25.17 16.35
N SER A 112 -9.26 24.50 16.24
CA SER A 112 -10.50 24.77 16.97
C SER A 112 -11.21 23.44 17.25
N LEU A 113 -11.97 23.39 18.37
CA LEU A 113 -12.77 22.21 18.73
C LEU A 113 -13.98 22.03 17.81
N TYR A 114 -14.57 23.15 17.38
CA TYR A 114 -15.71 23.18 16.46
C TYR A 114 -15.32 23.97 15.22
N ILE A 115 -15.92 23.59 14.10
CA ILE A 115 -15.70 24.20 12.79
C ILE A 115 -17.01 24.36 12.03
N GLU A 116 -17.07 25.38 11.17
CA GLU A 116 -18.14 25.53 10.21
C GLU A 116 -17.81 24.74 8.93
N VAL A 117 -18.73 23.88 8.52
CA VAL A 117 -18.56 22.99 7.37
C VAL A 117 -19.74 23.09 6.43
N ARG A 118 -19.44 23.14 5.13
CA ARG A 118 -20.44 23.06 4.06
C ARG A 118 -20.45 21.67 3.45
N CYS A 119 -21.64 21.09 3.33
CA CYS A 119 -21.86 19.83 2.64
C CYS A 119 -21.76 20.03 1.13
N MET A 120 -20.89 19.27 0.47
CA MET A 120 -20.73 19.27 -0.98
C MET A 120 -21.66 18.24 -1.66
N GLU A 121 -22.03 17.19 -0.92
CA GLU A 121 -22.85 16.08 -1.38
C GLU A 121 -23.91 15.71 -0.34
N ASN A 122 -24.94 14.96 -0.76
CA ASN A 122 -25.95 14.41 0.15
C ASN A 122 -25.37 13.17 0.84
N TYR A 123 -25.03 13.28 2.11
CA TYR A 123 -24.49 12.18 2.90
C TYR A 123 -25.57 11.43 3.69
N GLY A 124 -26.65 12.10 4.07
CA GLY A 124 -27.73 11.52 4.87
C GLY A 124 -27.54 11.83 6.36
N GLU A 125 -27.75 10.85 7.21
CA GLU A 125 -27.72 11.00 8.67
C GLU A 125 -26.31 10.77 9.23
N LEU A 126 -25.82 11.73 10.03
CA LEU A 126 -24.60 11.64 10.80
C LEU A 126 -24.94 11.56 12.28
N GLU A 127 -24.51 10.49 12.94
CA GLU A 127 -24.64 10.31 14.38
C GLU A 127 -23.42 10.89 15.11
N LEU A 128 -23.67 11.79 16.05
CA LEU A 128 -22.66 12.37 16.94
C LEU A 128 -22.42 11.48 18.17
N GLU A 129 -21.30 11.70 18.87
CA GLU A 129 -20.97 10.96 20.11
C GLU A 129 -22.04 11.10 21.22
N GLU A 130 -22.79 12.20 21.22
CA GLU A 130 -23.85 12.47 22.19
C GLU A 130 -25.19 11.79 21.83
N GLY A 131 -25.27 11.10 20.69
CA GLY A 131 -26.48 10.44 20.19
C GLY A 131 -27.38 11.34 19.33
N ASP A 132 -26.96 12.58 19.07
CA ASP A 132 -27.66 13.49 18.17
C ASP A 132 -27.46 13.07 16.70
N ILE A 133 -28.55 13.08 15.93
CA ILE A 133 -28.55 12.76 14.50
C ILE A 133 -28.72 14.03 13.69
N ILE A 134 -27.74 14.32 12.82
CA ILE A 134 -27.74 15.50 11.96
C ILE A 134 -27.85 15.07 10.50
N VAL A 135 -28.78 15.69 9.76
CA VAL A 135 -28.98 15.40 8.34
C VAL A 135 -28.12 16.32 7.48
N LEU A 136 -27.13 15.74 6.82
CA LEU A 136 -26.21 16.41 5.90
C LEU A 136 -26.76 16.40 4.47
N GLN A 137 -27.35 17.52 4.06
CA GLN A 137 -27.85 17.75 2.71
C GLN A 137 -26.90 18.65 1.92
N LYS A 138 -26.84 18.47 0.60
CA LYS A 138 -25.98 19.24 -0.31
C LYS A 138 -26.22 20.75 -0.15
N ASN A 139 -25.12 21.51 -0.10
CA ASN A 139 -25.06 22.96 0.10
C ASN A 139 -25.59 23.48 1.45
N THR A 140 -25.91 22.60 2.41
CA THR A 140 -26.19 23.03 3.79
C THR A 140 -24.89 23.29 4.54
N THR A 141 -24.96 24.15 5.55
CA THR A 141 -23.80 24.51 6.38
C THR A 141 -24.12 24.17 7.83
N HIS A 142 -23.17 23.54 8.52
CA HIS A 142 -23.33 23.02 9.89
C HIS A 142 -22.13 23.43 10.73
N TYR A 143 -22.36 23.60 12.03
CA TYR A 143 -21.31 23.85 13.01
C TYR A 143 -21.13 22.61 13.87
N LEU A 144 -20.04 21.88 13.65
CA LEU A 144 -19.84 20.52 14.16
C LEU A 144 -18.46 20.37 14.83
N PRO A 145 -18.31 19.42 15.75
CA PRO A 145 -16.99 19.10 16.31
C PRO A 145 -16.03 18.63 15.21
N MET A 146 -14.77 19.08 15.31
CA MET A 146 -13.73 18.77 14.33
C MET A 146 -13.47 17.25 14.22
N SER A 147 -13.60 16.51 15.33
CA SER A 147 -13.42 15.05 15.39
C SER A 147 -14.33 14.31 14.40
N HIS A 148 -15.60 14.71 14.31
CA HIS A 148 -16.59 14.10 13.41
C HIS A 148 -16.42 14.54 11.95
N CYS A 149 -15.82 15.72 11.72
CA CYS A 149 -15.70 16.29 10.39
C CYS A 149 -14.45 15.82 9.63
N GLN A 150 -13.34 15.52 10.33
CA GLN A 150 -12.05 15.22 9.69
C GLN A 150 -12.16 14.16 8.60
N HIS A 151 -12.83 13.04 8.88
CA HIS A 151 -12.97 11.94 7.93
C HIS A 151 -13.78 12.35 6.70
N LEU A 152 -14.91 13.03 6.91
CA LEU A 152 -15.79 13.48 5.83
C LEU A 152 -15.16 14.60 4.98
N ILE A 153 -14.31 15.43 5.58
CA ILE A 153 -13.52 16.44 4.85
C ILE A 153 -12.50 15.75 3.94
N ARG A 154 -11.79 14.72 4.44
CA ARG A 154 -10.82 13.96 3.62
C ARG A 154 -11.49 13.23 2.44
N GLN A 155 -12.71 12.77 2.63
CA GLN A 155 -13.52 12.16 1.58
C GLN A 155 -14.11 13.17 0.57
N GLY A 156 -14.00 14.47 0.86
CA GLY A 156 -14.54 15.54 0.00
C GLY A 156 -16.04 15.79 0.16
N ILE A 157 -16.69 15.15 1.13
CA ILE A 157 -18.13 15.29 1.41
C ILE A 157 -18.40 16.63 2.10
N LEU A 158 -17.51 17.02 3.01
CA LEU A 158 -17.55 18.29 3.73
C LEU A 158 -16.39 19.20 3.29
N LYS A 159 -16.65 20.50 3.32
CA LYS A 159 -15.64 21.55 3.08
C LYS A 159 -15.61 22.51 4.27
N HIS A 160 -14.43 22.77 4.83
CA HIS A 160 -14.24 23.81 5.83
C HIS A 160 -14.58 25.18 5.25
N VAL A 161 -15.43 25.93 5.94
CA VAL A 161 -15.72 27.33 5.67
C VAL A 161 -14.96 28.11 6.73
N ASP A 162 -13.95 28.87 6.31
CA ASP A 162 -13.08 29.65 7.21
C ASP A 162 -13.83 30.72 8.01
#